data_AF-A0A2E6ZH20-F1
#
_entry.id   AF-A0A2E6ZH20-F1
#
_cell.length_a   1.000
_cell.length_b   1.000
_cell.length_c   1.000
_cell.angle_alpha   90.00
_cell.angle_beta   90.00
_cell.angle_gamma   90.00
#
_symmetry.space_group_name_H-M   'P 1'
#
loop_
_entity.id
_entity.type
_entity.pdbx_description
1 polymer ?
#
loop_
_entity_poly.entity_id
_entity_poly.type
_entity_poly.pdbx_seq_one_letter_code
_entity_poly.pdbx_strand_id
1 'polypeptide(L)'
;MPANLVPLYDEAQAVIEISPASACAILRVIIRAMIQERGLRGRHITRDVATLVDQGAPVGLLRALDVVAMSDESAKNPAELQLVDGHSDAQNLTMFLHLLADQTS
;
A
#
# COMPACT_ATOMS: atom_id res chain seq x y z
N MET A 1 2.31 -12.21 2.98
CA MET A 1 1.43 -11.27 3.69
C MET A 1 0.86 -11.94 4.94
N PRO A 2 0.71 -11.25 6.08
CA PRO A 2 0.09 -11.80 7.30
C PRO A 2 -1.33 -12.35 7.06
N ALA A 3 -1.67 -13.47 7.69
CA ALA A 3 -2.94 -14.17 7.47
C ALA A 3 -4.17 -13.31 7.81
N ASN A 4 -4.06 -12.40 8.78
CA ASN A 4 -5.13 -11.49 9.18
C ASN A 4 -5.44 -10.41 8.13
N LEU A 5 -4.55 -10.17 7.16
CA LEU A 5 -4.77 -9.18 6.10
C LEU A 5 -5.33 -9.80 4.80
N VAL A 6 -5.32 -11.14 4.68
CA VAL A 6 -5.83 -11.85 3.49
C VAL A 6 -7.31 -11.53 3.20
N PRO A 7 -8.23 -11.55 4.18
CA PRO A 7 -9.64 -11.25 3.91
C PRO A 7 -9.84 -9.82 3.36
N LEU A 8 -9.04 -8.88 3.85
CA LEU A 8 -9.11 -7.48 3.44
C LEU A 8 -8.55 -7.30 2.01
N TYR A 9 -7.52 -8.06 1.65
CA TYR A 9 -7.02 -8.11 0.27
C TYR A 9 -8.05 -8.70 -0.68
N ASP A 10 -8.70 -9.81 -0.29
CA ASP A 10 -9.75 -10.44 -1.09
C ASP A 10 -10.93 -9.48 -1.33
N GLU A 11 -11.30 -8.69 -0.31
CA GLU A 11 -12.29 -7.62 -0.43
C GLU A 11 -11.87 -6.55 -1.44
N ALA A 12 -10.62 -6.08 -1.38
CA ALA A 12 -10.09 -5.12 -2.35
C ALA A 12 -10.17 -5.64 -3.79
N GLN A 13 -9.82 -6.92 -4.01
CA GLN A 13 -9.91 -7.55 -5.33
C GLN A 13 -11.37 -7.71 -5.80
N ALA A 14 -12.29 -8.02 -4.89
CA ALA A 14 -13.70 -8.19 -5.22
C ALA A 14 -14.38 -6.88 -5.66
N VAL A 15 -13.91 -5.73 -5.14
CA VAL A 15 -14.51 -4.42 -5.43
C VAL A 15 -13.75 -3.61 -6.47
N ILE A 16 -12.57 -4.02 -6.93
CA ILE A 16 -11.71 -3.21 -7.80
C ILE A 16 -12.40 -2.77 -9.11
N GLU A 17 -13.18 -3.66 -9.73
CA GLU A 17 -13.92 -3.38 -10.97
C GLU A 17 -15.20 -2.56 -10.73
N ILE A 18 -15.75 -2.61 -9.51
CA ILE A 18 -16.99 -1.93 -9.13
C ILE A 18 -16.69 -0.51 -8.62
N SER A 19 -15.63 -0.39 -7.82
CA SER A 19 -15.20 0.82 -7.14
C SER A 19 -13.68 0.76 -6.92
N PRO A 20 -12.89 1.16 -7.92
CA PRO A 20 -11.43 1.20 -7.80
C PRO A 20 -10.98 2.11 -6.65
N ALA A 21 -11.69 3.21 -6.41
CA ALA A 21 -11.43 4.09 -5.27
C ALA A 21 -11.58 3.39 -3.91
N SER A 22 -12.59 2.55 -3.74
CA SER A 22 -12.77 1.76 -2.52
C SER A 22 -11.65 0.73 -2.38
N ALA A 23 -11.30 0.04 -3.47
CA ALA A 23 -10.16 -0.89 -3.49
C ALA A 23 -8.85 -0.18 -3.11
N CYS A 24 -8.59 1.02 -3.64
CA CYS A 24 -7.41 1.83 -3.29
C CYS A 24 -7.33 2.15 -1.79
N ALA A 25 -8.45 2.57 -1.18
CA ALA A 25 -8.49 2.84 0.26
C ALA A 25 -8.17 1.58 1.08
N ILE A 26 -8.75 0.43 0.70
CA ILE A 26 -8.47 -0.85 1.35
C ILE A 26 -6.99 -1.25 1.19
N LEU A 27 -6.45 -1.15 -0.03
CA LEU A 27 -5.05 -1.49 -0.31
C LEU A 27 -4.07 -0.61 0.48
N ARG A 28 -4.33 0.70 0.60
CA ARG A 28 -3.52 1.61 1.44
C ARG A 28 -3.57 1.24 2.92
N VAL A 29 -4.71 0.76 3.43
CA VAL A 29 -4.84 0.23 4.79
C VAL A 29 -3.99 -1.03 4.98
N ILE A 30 -4.02 -1.97 4.02
CA ILE A 30 -3.20 -3.19 4.05
C ILE A 30 -1.71 -2.83 4.04
N ILE A 31 -1.29 -1.93 3.14
CA ILE A 31 0.09 -1.44 3.04
C ILE A 31 0.55 -0.84 4.37
N ARG A 32 -0.27 0.01 4.99
CA ARG A 32 0.02 0.58 6.30
C ARG A 32 0.18 -0.51 7.36
N ALA A 33 -0.71 -1.49 7.41
CA ALA A 33 -0.62 -2.59 8.37
C ALA A 33 0.68 -3.40 8.17
N MET A 34 1.07 -3.68 6.93
CA MET A 34 2.33 -4.35 6.63
C MET A 34 3.57 -3.56 7.05
N ILE A 35 3.54 -2.23 6.91
CA ILE A 35 4.60 -1.34 7.42
C ILE A 35 4.67 -1.41 8.96
N GLN A 36 3.52 -1.48 9.63
CA GLN A 36 3.44 -1.57 11.10
C GLN A 36 3.98 -2.90 11.64
N GLU A 37 3.74 -4.01 10.94
CA GLU A 37 4.33 -5.32 11.26
C GLU A 37 5.86 -5.30 11.21
N ARG A 38 6.46 -4.39 10.42
CA ARG A 38 7.92 -4.17 10.35
C ARG A 38 8.45 -3.22 11.44
N GLY A 39 7.63 -2.87 12.43
CA GLY A 39 8.01 -2.03 13.57
C GLY A 39 7.99 -0.52 13.29
N LEU A 40 7.49 -0.09 12.12
CA LEU A 40 7.32 1.32 11.79
C LEU A 40 5.92 1.82 12.15
N ARG A 41 5.72 3.13 12.13
CA ARG A 41 4.46 3.74 12.61
C ARG A 41 3.30 3.59 11.61
N GLY A 42 3.59 3.54 10.31
CA GLY A 42 2.57 3.53 9.27
C GLY A 42 1.79 4.85 9.18
N ARG A 43 2.39 5.97 9.62
CA ARG A 43 1.76 7.31 9.61
C ARG A 43 2.06 8.07 8.32
N HIS A 44 3.18 7.74 7.68
CA HIS A 44 3.66 8.40 6.49
C HIS A 44 4.28 7.34 5.60
N ILE A 45 3.46 6.66 4.80
CA ILE A 45 3.90 5.51 3.98
C ILE A 45 5.19 5.83 3.22
N THR A 46 5.32 7.02 2.64
CA THR A 46 6.54 7.46 1.94
C THR A 46 7.78 7.50 2.82
N ARG A 47 7.69 8.06 4.03
CA ARG A 47 8.82 8.11 4.97
C ARG A 47 9.12 6.75 5.56
N ASP A 48 8.08 5.97 5.83
CA ASP A 48 8.21 4.64 6.39
C ASP A 48 8.90 3.71 5.36
N VAL A 49 8.54 3.79 4.07
CA VAL A 49 9.20 3.03 2.99
C VAL A 49 10.66 3.45 2.79
N ALA A 50 10.98 4.74 2.86
CA ALA A 50 12.37 5.19 2.86
C ALA A 50 13.16 4.59 4.02
N THR A 51 12.55 4.57 5.21
CA THR A 51 13.15 3.95 6.41
C THR A 51 13.35 2.44 6.22
N LEU A 52 12.41 1.73 5.59
CA LEU A 52 12.56 0.30 5.27
C LEU A 52 13.76 0.06 4.35
N VAL A 53 13.97 0.92 3.34
CA VAL A 53 15.14 0.80 2.45
C VAL A 53 16.44 1.10 3.18
N ASP A 54 16.47 2.12 4.04
CA ASP A 54 17.61 2.41 4.89
C ASP A 54 17.95 1.25 5.85
N GLN A 55 16.94 0.45 6.21
CA GLN A 55 17.06 -0.77 7.02
C GLN A 55 17.39 -2.03 6.20
N GLY A 56 17.60 -1.92 4.89
CA GLY A 56 18.04 -3.01 4.02
C GLY A 56 16.98 -3.59 3.08
N ALA A 57 15.77 -3.01 3.00
CA ALA A 57 14.84 -3.35 1.95
C ALA A 57 15.37 -2.89 0.57
N PRO A 58 15.02 -3.57 -0.55
CA PRO A 58 15.52 -3.18 -1.86
C PRO A 58 15.07 -1.78 -2.28
N VAL A 59 15.96 -1.05 -2.94
CA VAL A 59 15.67 0.27 -3.54
C VAL A 59 14.53 0.22 -4.56
N GLY A 60 14.22 -0.95 -5.11
CA GLY A 60 13.07 -1.17 -5.98
C GLY A 60 11.74 -0.83 -5.30
N LEU A 61 11.64 -0.97 -3.97
CA LEU A 61 10.45 -0.61 -3.20
C LEU A 61 10.21 0.91 -3.23
N LEU A 62 11.26 1.72 -3.11
CA LEU A 62 11.16 3.18 -3.24
C LEU A 62 10.71 3.57 -4.65
N ARG A 63 11.28 2.97 -5.69
CA ARG A 63 10.89 3.25 -7.09
C ARG A 63 9.44 2.88 -7.37
N ALA A 64 8.98 1.76 -6.82
CA ALA A 64 7.59 1.35 -6.96
C ALA A 64 6.65 2.32 -6.24
N LEU A 65 7.04 2.83 -5.07
CA LEU A 65 6.27 3.85 -4.38
C LEU A 65 6.16 5.15 -5.19
N ASP A 66 7.25 5.58 -5.83
CA ASP A 66 7.24 6.78 -6.69
C ASP A 66 6.22 6.65 -7.83
N VAL A 67 6.02 5.44 -8.37
CA VAL A 67 5.02 5.14 -9.42
C VAL A 67 3.59 5.18 -8.89
N VAL A 68 3.37 4.75 -7.64
CA VAL A 68 2.06 4.81 -7.00
C VAL A 68 1.60 6.26 -6.79
N ALA A 69 2.54 7.23 -6.83
CA ALA A 69 2.26 8.67 -6.76
C ALA A 69 1.28 9.03 -5.64
N MET A 70 1.38 8.34 -4.49
CA MET A 70 0.52 8.59 -3.34
C MET A 70 0.67 10.05 -2.94
N SER A 71 -0.41 10.83 -3.11
CA SER A 71 -0.42 12.20 -2.64
C SER A 71 -0.08 12.23 -1.15
N ASP A 72 0.56 13.30 -0.69
CA ASP A 72 0.90 13.49 0.72
C ASP A 72 -0.33 13.33 1.64
N GLU A 73 -1.54 13.56 1.11
CA GLU A 73 -2.80 13.41 1.83
C GLU A 73 -3.18 11.94 2.01
N SER A 74 -3.20 11.15 0.92
CA SER A 74 -3.48 9.70 1.00
C SER A 74 -2.40 8.93 1.76
N ALA A 75 -1.17 9.46 1.82
CA ALA A 75 -0.09 8.90 2.64
C ALA A 75 -0.23 9.16 4.14
N LYS A 76 -0.93 10.24 4.53
CA LYS A 76 -1.24 10.58 5.94
C LYS A 76 -2.50 9.88 6.44
N ASN A 77 -3.53 9.80 5.60
CA ASN A 77 -4.80 9.16 5.89
C ASN A 77 -5.09 8.02 4.90
N PRO A 78 -4.44 6.85 5.06
CA PRO A 78 -4.56 5.76 4.10
C PRO A 78 -5.98 5.18 3.98
N ALA A 79 -6.84 5.38 4.99
CA ALA A 79 -8.24 4.96 4.95
C ALA A 79 -9.17 5.98 4.24
N GLU A 80 -8.65 7.13 3.83
CA GLU A 80 -9.44 8.14 3.14
C GLU A 80 -9.75 7.69 1.72
N LEU A 81 -11.04 7.65 1.40
CA LEU A 81 -11.53 7.37 0.06
C LEU A 81 -11.26 8.58 -0.83
N GLN A 82 -10.46 8.40 -1.88
CA GLN A 82 -10.23 9.44 -2.87
C GLN A 82 -11.01 9.13 -4.15
N LEU A 83 -12.02 9.95 -4.45
CA LEU A 83 -12.91 9.74 -5.60
C LEU A 83 -12.21 9.83 -6.96
N VAL A 84 -11.00 10.38 -6.98
CA VAL A 84 -10.15 10.49 -8.18
C VAL A 84 -9.38 9.20 -8.47
N ASP A 85 -9.30 8.27 -7.51
CA ASP A 85 -8.59 7.00 -7.66
C ASP A 85 -9.28 6.13 -8.72
N GLY A 86 -8.50 5.68 -9.70
CA GLY A 86 -8.94 4.81 -10.79
C GLY A 86 -8.32 3.42 -10.76
N HIS A 87 -8.65 2.62 -11.79
CA HIS A 87 -8.14 1.25 -11.93
C HIS A 87 -6.62 1.19 -12.00
N SER A 88 -5.97 2.16 -12.66
CA SER A 88 -4.51 2.25 -12.71
C SER A 88 -3.89 2.42 -11.32
N ASP A 89 -4.52 3.22 -10.45
CA ASP A 89 -4.02 3.44 -9.09
C ASP A 89 -4.16 2.18 -8.26
N ALA A 90 -5.30 1.48 -8.37
CA ALA A 90 -5.52 0.21 -7.68
C ALA A 90 -4.54 -0.88 -8.14
N GLN A 91 -4.23 -0.93 -9.44
CA GLN A 91 -3.21 -1.82 -10.01
C GLN A 91 -1.82 -1.49 -9.47
N ASN A 92 -1.44 -0.21 -9.46
CA ASN A 92 -0.15 0.25 -8.93
C ASN A 92 -0.01 -0.09 -7.44
N LEU A 93 -1.06 0.14 -6.64
CA LEU A 93 -1.09 -0.20 -5.21
C LEU A 93 -0.99 -1.71 -4.99
N THR A 94 -1.67 -2.52 -5.80
CA THR A 94 -1.61 -3.99 -5.73
C THR A 94 -0.19 -4.48 -6.04
N MET A 95 0.44 -3.96 -7.09
CA MET A 95 1.82 -4.28 -7.44
C MET A 95 2.79 -3.90 -6.31
N PHE A 96 2.64 -2.69 -5.75
CA PHE A 96 3.45 -2.24 -4.63
C PHE A 96 3.28 -3.14 -3.39
N LEU A 97 2.05 -3.53 -3.08
CA LEU A 97 1.74 -4.45 -1.99
C LEU A 97 2.43 -5.81 -2.17
N HIS A 98 2.41 -6.37 -3.39
CA HIS A 98 3.12 -7.61 -3.67
C HIS A 98 4.64 -7.46 -3.48
N LEU A 99 5.23 -6.37 -3.96
CA LEU A 99 6.66 -6.09 -3.72
C LEU A 99 6.97 -6.01 -2.22
N LEU A 100 6.12 -5.35 -1.43
CA LEU A 100 6.27 -5.25 0.02
C LEU A 100 6.13 -6.62 0.71
N ALA A 101 5.31 -7.52 0.16
CA ALA A 101 5.11 -8.88 0.64
C ALA A 101 6.27 -9.81 0.30
N ASP A 102 6.86 -9.68 -0.89
CA ASP A 102 8.00 -10.50 -1.33
C ASP A 102 9.28 -10.20 -0.54
N GLN A 103 9.40 -9.01 0.05
CA GLN A 103 10.47 -8.68 1.00
C GLN A 103 10.30 -9.33 2.38
N THR A 104 9.51 -10.38 2.48
CA THR A 104 9.25 -11.14 3.71
C THR A 104 9.70 -12.58 3.43
N SER A 105 11.00 -12.83 3.57
CA SER A 105 11.62 -14.17 3.54
C SER A 105 12.43 -14.36 4.81
#